data_AF-A0A285U9X5-F1
#
_entry.id   AF-A0A285U9X5-F1
#
_cell.length_a   1.000
_cell.length_b   1.000
_cell.length_c   1.000
_cell.angle_alpha   90.00
_cell.angle_beta   90.00
_cell.angle_gamma   90.00
#
_symmetry.space_group_name_H-M   'P 1'
#
loop_
_entity.id
_entity.type
_entity.pdbx_description
1 polymer ?
#
loop_
_entity_poly.entity_id
_entity_poly.type
_entity_poly.pdbx_seq_one_letter_code
_entity_poly.pdbx_strand_id
1 'polypeptide(L)'
;MRNLFLLLVVATLSILTGCSMNENIETEDSFDEIRKIAWDFVKEQGWGTTSDGEWQSAEVQEIIMKDHFEILDLSYNGRTVLKVTFIDRADALVSTPVILIAPDTGQVVGYLLGE
;
A
#
# COMPACT_ATOMS: atom_id res chain seq x y z
N MET A 1 -15.01 -39.02 -44.55
CA MET A 1 -14.05 -38.12 -43.88
C MET A 1 -14.46 -36.65 -44.05
N ARG A 2 -15.60 -36.23 -43.48
CA ARG A 2 -16.06 -34.83 -43.54
C ARG A 2 -16.80 -34.36 -42.28
N ASN A 3 -16.88 -35.22 -41.26
CA ASN A 3 -17.63 -34.93 -40.03
C ASN A 3 -16.74 -34.99 -38.77
N LEU A 4 -15.43 -35.21 -38.91
CA LEU A 4 -14.51 -35.26 -37.76
C LEU A 4 -13.91 -33.89 -37.40
N PHE A 5 -14.00 -32.89 -38.29
CA PHE A 5 -13.47 -31.54 -38.04
C PHE A 5 -14.42 -30.63 -37.25
N LEU A 6 -15.71 -30.99 -37.13
CA LEU A 6 -16.69 -30.17 -36.39
C LEU A 6 -16.63 -30.35 -34.87
N LEU A 7 -15.92 -31.35 -34.36
CA LEU A 7 -15.74 -31.55 -32.92
C LEU A 7 -14.64 -30.66 -32.31
N LEU A 8 -13.77 -30.04 -33.12
CA LEU A 8 -12.63 -29.27 -32.62
C LEU A 8 -12.99 -27.81 -32.22
N VAL A 9 -14.12 -27.28 -32.68
CA VAL A 9 -14.49 -25.87 -32.46
C VAL A 9 -15.17 -25.65 -31.10
N VAL A 10 -15.80 -26.68 -30.52
CA VAL A 10 -16.55 -26.58 -29.25
C VAL A 10 -15.62 -26.59 -28.02
N ALA A 11 -14.35 -26.94 -28.17
CA ALA A 11 -13.41 -27.10 -27.06
C ALA A 11 -12.71 -25.79 -26.61
N THR A 12 -13.07 -24.63 -27.15
CA THR A 12 -12.37 -23.36 -26.87
C THR A 12 -13.15 -22.34 -26.02
N LEU A 13 -14.38 -22.66 -25.58
CA LEU A 13 -15.27 -21.66 -24.97
C LEU A 13 -15.52 -21.77 -23.45
N SER A 14 -14.84 -22.65 -22.71
CA SER A 14 -15.16 -22.84 -21.27
C SER A 14 -14.10 -22.36 -20.28
N ILE A 15 -13.13 -21.52 -20.69
CA ILE A 15 -12.16 -20.93 -19.75
C ILE A 15 -12.57 -19.51 -19.35
N LEU A 16 -13.82 -19.33 -18.90
CA LEU A 16 -14.26 -18.09 -18.25
C LEU A 16 -15.27 -18.39 -17.13
N THR A 17 -14.78 -18.98 -16.05
CA THR A 17 -15.24 -18.66 -14.69
C THR A 17 -13.94 -18.54 -13.89
N GLY A 18 -13.34 -17.35 -13.81
CA GLY A 18 -13.86 -16.33 -12.92
C GLY A 18 -13.61 -16.80 -11.49
N CYS A 19 -12.35 -16.92 -11.07
CA CYS A 19 -12.06 -16.83 -9.64
C CYS A 19 -12.57 -15.46 -9.22
N SER A 20 -13.73 -15.44 -8.57
CA SER A 20 -14.08 -14.39 -7.65
C SER A 20 -12.99 -14.42 -6.58
N MET A 21 -11.88 -13.73 -6.86
CA MET A 21 -10.87 -13.40 -5.87
C MET A 21 -11.50 -12.37 -4.95
N ASN A 22 -12.40 -12.85 -4.09
CA ASN A 22 -12.77 -12.14 -2.88
C ASN A 22 -11.64 -12.43 -1.88
N GLU A 23 -10.47 -11.90 -2.16
CA GLU A 23 -9.38 -11.84 -1.18
C GLU A 23 -9.58 -10.58 -0.35
N ASN A 24 -10.66 -10.58 0.42
CA ASN A 24 -10.70 -9.87 1.70
C ASN A 24 -9.97 -10.77 2.71
N ILE A 25 -8.67 -10.92 2.52
CA ILE A 25 -7.77 -11.50 3.51
C ILE A 25 -6.53 -10.59 3.51
N GLU A 26 -6.68 -9.43 4.16
CA GLU A 26 -5.56 -8.63 4.64
C GLU A 26 -4.86 -9.42 5.75
N THR A 27 -4.01 -10.38 5.37
CA THR A 27 -3.05 -11.02 6.28
C THR A 27 -1.91 -10.04 6.59
N GLU A 28 -1.34 -10.08 7.79
CA GLU A 28 -0.20 -9.23 8.20
C GLU A 28 0.96 -9.17 7.19
N ASP A 29 1.15 -10.21 6.37
CA ASP A 29 2.15 -10.28 5.29
C ASP A 29 1.82 -9.39 4.06
N SER A 30 0.56 -9.00 3.84
CA SER A 30 0.13 -8.26 2.64
C SER A 30 0.65 -6.82 2.59
N PHE A 31 1.05 -6.27 3.72
CA PHE A 31 1.52 -4.89 3.83
C PHE A 31 3.04 -4.75 3.98
N ASP A 32 3.79 -5.84 3.93
CA ASP A 32 5.25 -5.81 4.09
C ASP A 32 5.95 -4.90 3.08
N GLU A 33 5.50 -4.93 1.83
CA GLU A 33 6.03 -4.06 0.78
C GLU A 33 5.70 -2.59 1.05
N ILE A 34 4.47 -2.30 1.48
CA ILE A 34 4.03 -0.95 1.84
C ILE A 34 4.84 -0.40 3.03
N ARG A 35 5.06 -1.21 4.06
CA ARG A 35 5.89 -0.85 5.22
C ARG A 35 7.32 -0.54 4.80
N LYS A 36 7.91 -1.36 3.92
CA LYS A 36 9.28 -1.14 3.39
C LYS A 36 9.38 0.14 2.59
N ILE A 37 8.43 0.38 1.67
CA ILE A 37 8.40 1.59 0.85
C ILE A 37 8.33 2.84 1.74
N ALA A 38 7.42 2.84 2.73
CA ALA A 38 7.31 3.95 3.67
C ALA A 38 8.61 4.18 4.46
N TRP A 39 9.25 3.10 4.91
CA TRP A 39 10.51 3.19 5.68
C TRP A 39 11.70 3.66 4.84
N ASP A 40 11.79 3.20 3.59
CA ASP A 40 12.81 3.67 2.66
C ASP A 40 12.66 5.17 2.41
N PHE A 41 11.42 5.65 2.22
CA PHE A 41 11.15 7.09 2.13
C PHE A 41 11.57 7.86 3.38
N VAL A 42 11.24 7.36 4.58
CA VAL A 42 11.67 7.97 5.86
C VAL A 42 13.19 8.08 5.95
N LYS A 43 13.93 7.03 5.54
CA LYS A 43 15.40 7.06 5.52
C LYS A 43 15.96 8.02 4.49
N GLU A 44 15.40 8.07 3.29
CA GLU A 44 15.81 8.99 2.21
C GLU A 44 15.67 10.46 2.62
N GLN A 45 14.63 10.79 3.39
CA GLN A 45 14.43 12.13 3.94
C GLN A 45 15.28 12.42 5.20
N GLY A 46 16.00 11.43 5.72
CA GLY A 46 16.82 11.56 6.94
C GLY A 46 16.01 11.54 8.25
N TRP A 47 14.76 11.07 8.22
CA TRP A 47 13.86 11.03 9.38
C TRP A 47 13.95 9.73 10.18
N GLY A 48 14.72 8.74 9.71
CA GLY A 48 14.82 7.43 10.38
C GLY A 48 15.38 7.45 11.80
N THR A 49 15.99 8.55 12.24
CA THR A 49 16.58 8.65 13.59
C THR A 49 15.55 8.83 14.70
N THR A 50 14.26 9.02 14.42
CA THR A 50 13.23 9.26 15.45
C THR A 50 12.39 8.03 15.79
N SER A 51 12.62 6.88 15.13
CA SER A 51 11.86 5.63 15.31
C SER A 51 12.65 4.59 16.13
N ASP A 52 11.98 3.89 17.06
CA ASP A 52 12.57 2.81 17.89
C ASP A 52 12.39 1.44 17.22
N GLY A 53 11.64 1.40 16.12
CA GLY A 53 11.33 0.21 15.34
C GLY A 53 11.87 0.27 13.90
N GLU A 54 12.04 -0.92 13.33
CA GLU A 54 12.20 -1.12 11.90
C GLU A 54 10.82 -1.16 11.22
N TRP A 55 10.80 -1.18 9.88
CA TRP A 55 9.58 -1.19 9.08
C TRP A 55 8.54 -2.24 9.50
N GLN A 56 8.95 -3.40 10.05
CA GLN A 56 8.06 -4.48 10.46
C GLN A 56 7.02 -4.08 11.51
N SER A 57 7.36 -3.13 12.40
CA SER A 57 6.45 -2.71 13.46
C SER A 57 5.48 -1.61 13.04
N ALA A 58 5.53 -1.18 11.78
CA ALA A 58 4.69 -0.11 11.29
C ALA A 58 3.23 -0.55 11.15
N GLU A 59 2.34 0.29 11.67
CA GLU A 59 0.90 0.12 11.54
C GLU A 59 0.43 0.70 10.21
N VAL A 60 -0.39 -0.06 9.48
CA VAL A 60 -0.98 0.37 8.20
C VAL A 60 -2.49 0.48 8.37
N GLN A 61 -3.06 1.62 7.99
CA GLN A 61 -4.50 1.88 8.05
C GLN A 61 -4.97 2.55 6.75
N GLU A 62 -6.10 2.13 6.20
CA GLU A 62 -6.75 2.88 5.12
C GLU A 62 -7.39 4.16 5.66
N ILE A 63 -7.12 5.29 5.01
CA ILE A 63 -7.74 6.59 5.32
C ILE A 63 -8.14 7.33 4.05
N ILE A 64 -8.98 8.35 4.18
CA ILE A 64 -9.21 9.34 3.12
C ILE A 64 -8.21 10.47 3.29
N MET A 65 -7.45 10.79 2.23
CA MET A 65 -6.51 11.90 2.22
C MET A 65 -7.24 13.24 2.42
N LYS A 66 -6.74 14.07 3.34
CA LYS A 66 -7.31 15.37 3.71
C LYS A 66 -6.22 16.45 3.74
N ASP A 67 -6.64 17.70 3.86
CA ASP A 67 -5.79 18.89 3.71
C ASP A 67 -4.74 19.13 4.82
N HIS A 68 -4.67 18.27 5.84
CA HIS A 68 -3.70 18.41 6.94
C HIS A 68 -2.38 17.67 6.68
N PHE A 69 -2.28 16.93 5.58
CA PHE A 69 -1.05 16.29 5.15
C PHE A 69 -0.30 17.18 4.16
N GLU A 70 1.02 17.07 4.13
CA GLU A 70 1.79 17.55 2.99
C GLU A 70 1.48 16.64 1.79
N ILE A 71 0.87 17.21 0.75
CA ILE A 71 0.43 16.47 -0.43
C ILE A 71 1.52 16.54 -1.50
N LEU A 72 2.11 15.39 -1.83
CA LEU A 72 3.08 15.27 -2.93
C LEU A 72 2.39 15.03 -4.27
N ASP A 73 1.26 14.32 -4.27
CA ASP A 73 0.42 14.10 -5.45
C ASP A 73 -1.03 14.54 -5.19
N LEU A 74 -1.40 15.69 -5.76
CA LEU A 74 -2.73 16.28 -5.62
C LEU A 74 -3.84 15.42 -6.23
N SER A 75 -3.53 14.48 -7.13
CA SER A 75 -4.52 13.58 -7.72
C SER A 75 -5.16 12.65 -6.69
N TYR A 76 -4.49 12.42 -5.56
CA TYR A 76 -4.98 11.63 -4.44
C TYR A 76 -5.75 12.43 -3.37
N ASN A 77 -5.92 13.75 -3.54
CA ASN A 77 -6.73 14.51 -2.60
C ASN A 77 -8.18 14.01 -2.58
N GLY A 78 -8.70 13.73 -1.37
CA GLY A 78 -10.02 13.15 -1.18
C GLY A 78 -10.15 11.67 -1.61
N ARG A 79 -9.04 11.00 -1.92
CA ARG A 79 -9.02 9.56 -2.24
C ARG A 79 -8.56 8.71 -1.06
N THR A 80 -8.87 7.42 -1.14
CA THR A 80 -8.35 6.42 -0.20
C THR A 80 -6.85 6.23 -0.40
N VAL A 81 -6.10 6.28 0.70
CA VAL A 81 -4.65 6.05 0.77
C VAL A 81 -4.33 5.18 1.98
N LEU A 82 -3.17 4.52 1.95
CA LEU A 82 -2.62 3.77 3.07
C LEU A 82 -1.79 4.70 3.95
N LYS A 83 -2.21 4.88 5.20
CA LYS A 83 -1.48 5.59 6.24
C LYS A 83 -0.55 4.61 6.96
N VAL A 84 0.75 4.88 6.92
CA VAL A 84 1.77 4.10 7.61
C VAL A 84 2.30 4.90 8.80
N THR A 85 2.20 4.32 10.00
CA THR A 85 2.64 4.93 11.26
C THR A 85 3.74 4.08 11.88
N PHE A 86 4.84 4.72 12.28
CA PHE A 86 5.99 4.05 12.90
C PHE A 86 5.97 4.23 14.42
N ILE A 87 6.64 3.34 15.14
CA ILE A 87 6.80 3.45 16.58
C ILE A 87 7.93 4.44 16.88
N ASP A 88 7.59 5.52 17.56
CA ASP A 88 8.56 6.54 17.96
C ASP A 88 9.54 6.04 19.01
N ARG A 89 10.75 6.61 18.99
CA ARG A 89 11.67 6.39 20.11
C ARG A 89 11.14 7.03 21.37
N ALA A 90 11.28 6.33 22.49
CA ALA A 90 10.88 6.87 23.79
C ALA A 90 11.62 8.18 24.14
N ASP A 91 12.82 8.39 23.59
CA ASP A 91 13.64 9.59 23.78
C ASP A 91 13.58 10.58 22.60
N ALA A 92 12.76 10.32 21.57
CA ALA A 92 12.63 11.23 20.44
C ALA A 92 11.97 12.55 20.86
N LEU A 93 12.56 13.67 20.43
CA LEU A 93 12.01 15.00 20.67
C LEU A 93 10.85 15.36 19.73
N VAL A 94 10.75 14.66 18.60
CA VAL A 94 9.70 14.79 17.59
C VAL A 94 9.30 13.41 17.11
N SER A 95 8.01 13.23 16.84
CA SER A 95 7.50 11.95 16.31
C SER A 95 8.04 11.65 14.91
N THR A 96 8.12 10.37 14.60
CA THR A 96 8.43 9.87 13.26
C THR A 96 7.31 10.25 12.31
N PRO A 97 7.62 10.83 11.14
CA PRO A 97 6.60 11.23 10.19
C PRO A 97 5.69 10.08 9.78
N VAL A 98 4.41 10.40 9.64
CA VAL A 98 3.40 9.51 9.06
C VAL A 98 3.51 9.57 7.55
N ILE A 99 3.52 8.41 6.88
CA ILE A 99 3.66 8.33 5.43
C ILE A 99 2.36 7.87 4.79
N LEU A 100 1.99 8.48 3.66
CA LEU A 100 0.80 8.14 2.88
C LEU A 100 1.20 7.49 1.56
N ILE A 101 0.65 6.31 1.31
CA ILE A 101 0.95 5.50 0.11
C ILE A 101 -0.33 5.25 -0.70
N ALA A 102 -0.22 5.40 -2.01
CA ALA A 102 -1.25 4.99 -2.96
C ALA A 102 -1.40 3.46 -2.97
N PRO A 103 -2.59 2.90 -2.65
CA PRO A 103 -2.78 1.44 -2.58
C PRO A 103 -2.65 0.74 -3.94
N ASP A 104 -2.87 1.46 -5.04
CA ASP A 104 -2.87 0.93 -6.40
C ASP A 104 -1.48 0.92 -7.04
N THR A 105 -0.60 1.84 -6.64
CA THR A 105 0.73 2.00 -7.26
C THR A 105 1.89 1.75 -6.29
N GLY A 106 1.63 1.74 -4.97
CA GLY A 106 2.66 1.71 -3.95
C GLY A 106 3.47 3.01 -3.87
N GLN A 107 3.05 4.10 -4.52
CA GLN A 107 3.78 5.37 -4.50
C GLN A 107 3.51 6.17 -3.24
N VAL A 108 4.53 6.87 -2.72
CA VAL A 108 4.34 7.84 -1.64
C VAL A 108 3.68 9.09 -2.21
N VAL A 109 2.48 9.41 -1.72
CA VAL A 109 1.64 10.52 -2.21
C VAL A 109 1.52 11.67 -1.22
N GLY A 110 2.02 11.49 0.00
CA GLY A 110 2.07 12.53 1.01
C GLY A 110 2.68 12.07 2.33
N TYR A 111 2.81 13.00 3.26
CA TYR A 111 3.29 12.72 4.61
C TYR A 111 2.77 13.76 5.61
N LEU A 112 2.88 13.45 6.90
CA LEU A 112 2.67 14.40 8.00
C LEU A 112 3.88 14.32 8.92
N LEU A 113 4.56 15.44 9.11
CA LEU A 113 5.67 15.53 10.07
C LEU A 113 5.12 15.39 11.49
N GLY A 114 5.86 14.69 12.35
CA GLY A 114 5.57 14.65 13.77
C GLY A 114 5.72 16.04 14.39
N GLU A 115 4.87 16.33 15.38
CA GLU A 115 5.02 17.49 16.27
C GLU A 115 6.11 17.25 17.32
#